data_AF-A0A7S2IYN7-F1
#
_entry.id   AF-A0A7S2IYN7-F1
#
_cell.length_a   1.000
_cell.length_b   1.000
_cell.length_c   1.000
_cell.angle_alpha   90.00
_cell.angle_beta   90.00
_cell.angle_gamma   90.00
#
_symmetry.space_group_name_H-M   'P 1'
#
loop_
_entity.id
_entity.type
_entity.pdbx_description
1 polymer ?
#
loop_
_entity_poly.entity_id
_entity_poly.type
_entity_poly.pdbx_seq_one_letter_code
_entity_poly.pdbx_strand_id
1 'polypeptide(L)'
;ASGAVDEISLVRDIIARLVRSERAERHAEAAMAPGRSAKDLYPLAVKSWQPNFCAVNLYRDGNDYTGPHSDPLISLGPHCIIGSLSLGAARRFKLTPALKSNQKVEGVASSFTIVLPHNSLLIMWEGCQEGFRHE
;
A
#
# COMPACT_ATOMS: atom_id res chain seq x y z
N ALA A 1 13.22 -15.37 25.16
CA ALA A 1 12.47 -14.28 24.49
C ALA A 1 13.33 -13.44 23.52
N SER A 2 14.60 -13.80 23.25
CA SER A 2 15.52 -13.01 22.41
C SER A 2 15.47 -13.30 20.90
N GLY A 3 14.84 -14.40 20.45
CA GLY A 3 14.79 -14.77 19.02
C GLY A 3 13.73 -14.04 18.19
N ALA A 4 12.55 -13.75 18.77
CA ALA A 4 11.45 -13.13 18.03
C ALA A 4 11.69 -11.65 17.67
N VAL A 5 12.54 -10.96 18.43
CA VAL A 5 12.90 -9.54 18.19
C VAL A 5 13.80 -9.41 16.94
N ASP A 6 14.53 -10.47 16.60
CA ASP A 6 15.45 -10.52 15.45
C ASP A 6 14.69 -10.79 14.15
N GLU A 7 13.73 -11.72 14.16
CA GLU A 7 12.95 -12.08 12.97
C GLU A 7 12.04 -10.94 12.48
N ILE A 8 11.35 -10.24 13.40
CA ILE A 8 10.51 -9.09 13.03
C ILE A 8 11.37 -7.96 12.45
N SER A 9 12.55 -7.74 13.00
CA SER A 9 13.50 -6.74 12.50
C SER A 9 13.97 -7.10 11.09
N LEU A 10 14.28 -8.36 10.84
CA LEU A 10 14.66 -8.86 9.51
C LEU A 10 13.53 -8.65 8.48
N VAL A 11 12.29 -9.04 8.81
CA VAL A 11 11.14 -8.86 7.91
C VAL A 11 10.92 -7.38 7.61
N ARG A 12 10.97 -6.51 8.63
CA ARG A 12 10.87 -5.07 8.48
C ARG A 12 11.93 -4.54 7.52
N ASP A 13 13.17 -4.97 7.67
CA ASP A 13 14.29 -4.47 6.87
C ASP A 13 14.23 -4.96 5.41
N ILE A 14 13.79 -6.21 5.18
CA ILE A 14 13.54 -6.74 3.84
C ILE A 14 12.43 -5.93 3.15
N ILE A 15 11.29 -5.74 3.81
CA ILE A 15 10.17 -4.97 3.25
C ILE A 15 10.59 -3.52 2.98
N ALA A 16 11.29 -2.89 3.93
CA ALA A 16 11.82 -1.54 3.77
C ALA A 16 12.75 -1.42 2.55
N ARG A 17 13.63 -2.40 2.32
CA ARG A 17 14.51 -2.42 1.16
C ARG A 17 13.73 -2.58 -0.15
N LEU A 18 12.77 -3.51 -0.20
CA LEU A 18 11.95 -3.74 -1.39
C LEU A 18 11.14 -2.50 -1.78
N VAL A 19 10.41 -1.91 -0.81
CA VAL A 19 9.61 -0.69 -1.05
C VAL A 19 10.50 0.46 -1.52
N ARG A 20 11.71 0.61 -0.97
CA ARG A 20 12.65 1.66 -1.40
C ARG A 20 13.18 1.41 -2.81
N SER A 21 13.50 0.17 -3.18
CA SER A 21 13.96 -0.17 -4.54
C SER A 21 12.88 0.13 -5.57
N GLU A 22 11.68 -0.39 -5.34
CA GLU A 22 10.50 -0.19 -6.17
C GLU A 22 10.12 1.29 -6.33
N ARG A 23 10.34 2.08 -5.27
CA ARG A 23 10.14 3.52 -5.33
C ARG A 23 11.22 4.21 -6.16
N ALA A 24 12.48 3.83 -5.99
CA ALA A 24 13.58 4.40 -6.75
C ALA A 24 13.43 4.14 -8.26
N GLU A 25 12.99 2.93 -8.63
CA GLU A 25 12.68 2.56 -10.02
C GLU A 25 11.54 3.41 -10.59
N ARG A 26 10.42 3.53 -9.87
CA ARG A 26 9.31 4.42 -10.28
C ARG A 26 9.75 5.88 -10.43
N HIS A 27 10.59 6.39 -9.54
CA HIS A 27 11.13 7.74 -9.64
C HIS A 27 12.04 7.90 -10.87
N ALA A 28 12.86 6.89 -11.20
CA ALA A 28 13.71 6.90 -12.38
C ALA A 28 12.87 6.87 -13.66
N GLU A 29 11.86 6.01 -13.73
CA GLU A 29 10.89 5.96 -14.84
C GLU A 29 10.16 7.30 -15.01
N ALA A 30 9.67 7.87 -13.91
CA ALA A 30 9.00 9.18 -13.89
C ALA A 30 9.90 10.31 -14.39
N ALA A 31 11.19 10.31 -14.02
CA ALA A 31 12.14 11.32 -14.48
C ALA A 31 12.43 11.24 -15.99
N MET A 32 12.23 10.07 -16.60
CA MET A 32 12.41 9.82 -18.03
C MET A 32 11.13 10.08 -18.84
N ALA A 33 9.97 10.24 -18.19
CA ALA A 33 8.70 10.47 -18.86
C ALA A 33 8.58 11.94 -19.34
N PRO A 34 8.20 12.19 -20.61
CA PRO A 34 8.10 13.55 -21.13
C PRO A 34 6.96 14.33 -20.46
N GLY A 35 7.26 15.55 -19.99
CA GLY A 35 6.26 16.50 -19.50
C GLY A 35 5.86 16.38 -18.03
N ARG A 36 6.52 15.54 -17.22
CA ARG A 36 6.36 15.52 -15.76
C ARG A 36 7.72 15.51 -15.09
N SER A 37 7.96 16.38 -14.11
CA SER A 37 9.15 16.25 -13.28
C SER A 37 8.88 15.27 -12.13
N ALA A 38 9.92 14.57 -11.66
CA ALA A 38 9.81 13.72 -10.47
C ALA A 38 9.33 14.49 -9.22
N LYS A 39 9.54 15.82 -9.17
CA LYS A 39 9.01 16.69 -8.11
C LYS A 39 7.48 16.85 -8.18
N ASP A 40 6.89 16.73 -9.36
CA ASP A 40 5.43 16.86 -9.54
C ASP A 40 4.70 15.59 -9.11
N LEU A 41 5.36 14.44 -9.25
CA LEU A 41 4.82 13.13 -8.83
C LEU A 41 5.12 12.82 -7.35
N TYR A 42 6.23 13.35 -6.83
CA TYR A 42 6.67 13.12 -5.46
C TYR A 42 7.02 14.46 -4.79
N PRO A 43 6.01 15.32 -4.51
CA PRO A 43 6.21 16.70 -4.05
C PRO A 43 6.92 16.79 -2.69
N LEU A 44 6.89 15.71 -1.91
CA LEU A 44 7.63 15.58 -0.67
C LEU A 44 8.90 14.76 -0.97
N ALA A 45 10.06 15.40 -0.87
CA ALA A 45 11.35 14.73 -0.77
C ALA A 45 11.39 13.98 0.58
N VAL A 46 10.67 12.86 0.65
CA VAL A 46 10.59 12.08 1.89
C VAL A 46 11.97 11.45 2.10
N LYS A 47 12.53 11.61 3.31
CA LYS A 47 13.55 10.71 3.84
C LYS A 47 13.16 9.26 3.50
N SER A 48 14.15 8.40 3.28
CA SER A 48 13.93 6.99 2.94
C SER A 48 12.80 6.38 3.78
N TRP A 49 11.80 5.79 3.11
CA TRP A 49 10.61 5.23 3.78
C TRP A 49 11.04 4.26 4.88
N GLN A 50 10.53 4.46 6.09
CA GLN A 50 10.88 3.68 7.28
C GLN A 50 9.58 3.27 7.98
N PRO A 51 9.17 2.00 7.88
CA PRO A 51 8.00 1.53 8.59
C PRO A 51 8.29 1.55 10.09
N ASN A 52 7.40 2.16 10.86
CA ASN A 52 7.52 2.38 12.31
C ASN A 52 6.43 1.67 13.12
N PHE A 53 5.43 1.10 12.44
CA PHE A 53 4.32 0.38 13.04
C PHE A 53 3.87 -0.75 12.11
N CYS A 54 3.27 -1.79 12.70
CA CYS A 54 2.69 -2.91 11.96
C CYS A 54 1.36 -3.31 12.62
N ALA A 55 0.30 -3.35 11.82
CA ALA A 55 -0.95 -4.00 12.19
C ALA A 55 -0.96 -5.42 11.62
N VAL A 56 -1.50 -6.37 12.38
CA VAL A 56 -1.61 -7.78 11.98
C VAL A 56 -3.08 -8.16 11.95
N ASN A 57 -3.53 -8.64 10.78
CA ASN A 57 -4.88 -9.15 10.59
C ASN A 57 -4.82 -10.69 10.44
N LEU A 58 -5.56 -11.40 11.29
CA LEU A 58 -5.74 -12.84 11.19
C LEU A 58 -7.16 -13.14 10.71
N TYR A 59 -7.26 -13.70 9.51
CA TYR A 59 -8.52 -14.21 8.97
C TYR A 59 -8.51 -15.74 9.08
N ARG A 60 -9.34 -16.30 9.95
CA ARG A 60 -9.35 -17.74 10.29
C ARG A 60 -9.87 -18.59 9.14
N ASP A 61 -10.81 -18.05 8.39
CA ASP A 61 -11.44 -18.69 7.24
C ASP A 61 -11.94 -17.64 6.22
N GLY A 62 -12.77 -18.07 5.26
CA GLY A 62 -13.36 -17.21 4.24
C GLY A 62 -14.49 -16.30 4.74
N ASN A 63 -14.92 -16.42 5.99
CA ASN A 63 -15.99 -15.63 6.59
C ASN A 63 -15.46 -14.42 7.38
N ASP A 64 -14.20 -14.42 7.80
CA ASP A 64 -13.57 -13.23 8.39
C ASP A 64 -13.21 -12.25 7.27
N TYR A 65 -13.60 -10.98 7.39
CA TYR A 65 -13.27 -9.91 6.44
C TYR A 65 -13.19 -8.54 7.12
N THR A 66 -12.49 -7.61 6.48
CA THR A 66 -12.49 -6.19 6.84
C THR A 66 -13.31 -5.46 5.80
N GLY A 67 -14.35 -4.72 6.21
CA GLY A 67 -15.22 -4.02 5.27
C GLY A 67 -14.51 -2.85 4.55
N PRO A 68 -15.14 -2.26 3.52
CA PRO A 68 -14.56 -1.16 2.76
C PRO A 68 -14.11 0.02 3.63
N HIS A 69 -12.82 0.32 3.64
CA HIS A 69 -12.23 1.40 4.43
C HIS A 69 -11.02 2.04 3.76
N SER A 70 -10.59 3.20 4.26
CA SER A 70 -9.25 3.74 4.02
C SER A 70 -8.55 3.80 5.36
N ASP A 71 -7.24 3.59 5.40
CA ASP A 71 -6.53 3.61 6.66
C ASP A 71 -6.55 5.02 7.30
N PRO A 72 -6.64 5.16 8.64
CA PRO A 72 -6.80 6.45 9.28
C PRO A 72 -5.59 7.37 9.05
N LEU A 73 -5.77 8.43 8.25
CA LEU A 73 -4.72 9.41 7.94
C LEU A 73 -4.25 10.19 9.18
N ILE A 74 -5.06 10.30 10.23
CA ILE A 74 -4.69 10.99 11.47
C ILE A 74 -3.46 10.33 12.10
N SER A 75 -3.38 9.00 12.06
CA SER A 75 -2.24 8.25 12.61
C SER A 75 -1.11 8.06 11.61
N LEU A 76 -1.39 8.03 10.31
CA LEU A 76 -0.40 7.73 9.27
C LEU A 76 0.23 8.97 8.62
N GLY A 77 -0.42 10.12 8.73
CA GLY A 77 -0.08 11.33 8.00
C GLY A 77 -0.52 11.28 6.52
N PRO A 78 -0.45 12.41 5.81
CA PRO A 78 -0.78 12.47 4.39
C PRO A 78 0.27 11.75 3.54
N HIS A 79 -0.15 11.22 2.39
CA HIS A 79 0.70 10.55 1.42
C HIS A 79 1.50 9.37 2.00
N CYS A 80 0.89 8.63 2.94
CA CYS A 80 1.53 7.48 3.55
C CYS A 80 1.73 6.34 2.54
N ILE A 81 2.86 5.64 2.66
CA ILE A 81 3.14 4.41 1.92
C ILE A 81 2.98 3.24 2.88
N ILE A 82 2.26 2.20 2.46
CA ILE A 82 1.99 1.01 3.26
C ILE A 82 2.45 -0.23 2.49
N GLY A 83 3.28 -1.06 3.13
CA GLY A 83 3.63 -2.39 2.64
C GLY A 83 2.81 -3.46 3.38
N SER A 84 1.95 -4.17 2.66
CA SER A 84 1.10 -5.23 3.19
C SER A 84 1.62 -6.61 2.78
N LEU A 85 2.14 -7.37 3.73
CA LEU A 85 2.62 -8.74 3.54
C LEU A 85 1.48 -9.74 3.83
N SER A 86 1.14 -10.57 2.85
CA SER A 86 0.11 -11.61 2.98
C SER A 86 0.73 -12.99 3.15
N LEU A 87 0.33 -13.71 4.21
CA LEU A 87 0.79 -15.05 4.52
C LEU A 87 -0.40 -15.99 4.73
N GLY A 88 -0.39 -17.12 4.03
CA GLY A 88 -1.38 -18.19 4.21
C GLY A 88 -2.28 -18.35 2.99
N ALA A 89 -3.56 -18.64 3.21
CA ALA A 89 -4.52 -18.80 2.12
C ALA A 89 -4.66 -17.53 1.27
N ALA A 90 -4.81 -17.69 -0.05
CA ALA A 90 -4.96 -16.57 -0.95
C ALA A 90 -6.27 -15.81 -0.72
N ARG A 91 -6.24 -14.48 -0.82
CA ARG A 91 -7.39 -13.61 -0.55
C ARG A 91 -7.56 -12.56 -1.63
N ARG A 92 -8.80 -12.15 -1.90
CA ARG A 92 -9.06 -11.00 -2.76
C ARG A 92 -8.84 -9.73 -1.96
N PHE A 93 -8.10 -8.81 -2.54
CA PHE A 93 -8.00 -7.42 -2.11
C PHE A 93 -8.65 -6.56 -3.19
N LYS A 94 -9.63 -5.76 -2.82
CA LYS A 94 -10.37 -4.93 -3.77
C LYS A 94 -10.19 -3.46 -3.45
N LEU A 95 -9.73 -2.69 -4.43
CA LEU A 95 -9.56 -1.25 -4.37
C LEU A 95 -10.71 -0.56 -5.10
N THR A 96 -11.44 0.31 -4.40
CA THR A 96 -12.59 1.06 -4.93
C THR A 96 -12.31 2.56 -4.81
N PRO A 97 -12.40 3.36 -5.88
CA PRO A 97 -12.21 4.81 -5.80
C PRO A 97 -13.15 5.45 -4.76
N ALA A 98 -12.60 6.32 -3.92
CA ALA A 98 -13.33 7.11 -2.93
C ALA A 98 -14.01 8.31 -3.63
N LEU A 99 -14.94 8.04 -4.56
CA LEU A 99 -15.68 9.08 -5.27
C LEU A 99 -16.59 9.85 -4.29
N LYS A 100 -16.59 11.19 -4.40
CA LYS A 100 -17.68 11.99 -3.84
C LYS A 100 -18.97 11.66 -4.61
N SER A 101 -20.11 11.63 -3.93
CA SER A 101 -21.34 10.90 -4.31
C SER A 101 -21.95 11.16 -5.70
N ASN A 102 -21.42 12.06 -6.53
CA ASN A 102 -22.00 12.44 -7.83
C ASN A 102 -21.02 12.35 -9.03
N GLN A 103 -19.86 11.70 -8.91
CA GLN A 103 -18.88 11.60 -10.01
C GLN A 103 -18.70 10.16 -10.53
N LYS A 104 -19.79 9.49 -10.93
CA LYS A 104 -19.64 8.29 -11.78
C LYS A 104 -19.20 8.74 -13.17
N VAL A 105 -17.90 8.61 -13.45
CA VAL A 105 -17.38 8.76 -14.81
C VAL A 105 -17.74 7.49 -15.57
N GLU A 106 -18.57 7.61 -16.60
CA GLU A 106 -18.90 6.48 -17.48
C GLU A 106 -17.63 5.91 -18.12
N GLY A 107 -17.47 4.58 -18.09
CA GLY A 107 -16.35 3.88 -18.71
C GLY A 107 -15.10 3.65 -17.85
N VAL A 108 -15.03 4.17 -16.61
CA VAL A 108 -13.93 3.89 -15.68
C VAL A 108 -14.30 2.69 -14.78
N ALA A 109 -13.41 1.71 -14.66
CA ALA A 109 -13.61 0.56 -13.77
C ALA A 109 -13.88 1.05 -12.34
N SER A 110 -15.05 0.69 -11.79
CA SER A 110 -15.50 1.12 -10.47
C SER A 110 -14.70 0.50 -9.33
N SER A 111 -13.92 -0.55 -9.60
CA SER A 111 -13.01 -1.16 -8.64
C SER A 111 -11.96 -2.01 -9.35
N PHE A 112 -10.82 -2.21 -8.69
CA PHE A 112 -9.75 -3.12 -9.09
C PHE A 112 -9.67 -4.24 -8.06
N THR A 113 -9.54 -5.49 -8.50
CA THR A 113 -9.39 -6.64 -7.59
C THR A 113 -8.09 -7.37 -7.90
N ILE A 114 -7.32 -7.65 -6.87
CA ILE A 114 -6.06 -8.38 -6.94
C ILE A 114 -6.18 -9.59 -6.01
N VAL A 115 -5.73 -10.76 -6.45
CA VAL A 115 -5.59 -11.92 -5.57
C VAL A 115 -4.21 -11.85 -4.92
N LEU A 116 -4.17 -11.83 -3.59
CA LEU A 116 -2.95 -11.85 -2.79
C LEU A 116 -2.65 -13.30 -2.38
N PRO A 117 -1.71 -14.01 -3.04
CA PRO A 117 -1.31 -15.34 -2.64
C PRO A 117 -0.41 -15.33 -1.39
N HIS A 118 -0.10 -16.51 -0.86
CA HIS A 118 0.92 -16.68 0.17
C HIS A 118 2.23 -16.00 -0.24
N ASN A 119 2.87 -15.31 0.70
CA ASN A 119 4.16 -14.66 0.54
C ASN A 119 4.17 -13.57 -0.55
N SER A 120 3.06 -12.82 -0.66
CA SER A 120 2.96 -11.65 -1.53
C SER A 120 3.06 -10.35 -0.74
N LEU A 121 3.75 -9.35 -1.32
CA LEU A 121 3.83 -8.00 -0.79
C LEU A 121 3.05 -7.06 -1.72
N LEU A 122 1.97 -6.48 -1.20
CA LEU A 122 1.23 -5.41 -1.87
C LEU A 122 1.74 -4.06 -1.33
N ILE A 123 2.09 -3.13 -2.23
CA ILE A 123 2.48 -1.77 -1.84
C ILE A 123 1.35 -0.81 -2.22
N MET A 124 0.81 -0.13 -1.21
CA MET A 124 -0.09 0.99 -1.39
C MET A 124 0.75 2.27 -1.37
N TRP A 125 0.93 2.88 -2.54
CA TRP A 125 1.71 4.10 -2.74
C TRP A 125 0.99 5.34 -2.21
N GLU A 126 1.72 6.47 -2.19
CA GLU A 126 1.15 7.76 -1.83
C GLU A 126 -0.14 8.09 -2.60
N GLY A 127 -1.12 8.69 -1.92
CA GLY A 127 -2.43 9.00 -2.52
C GLY A 127 -3.43 7.84 -2.48
N CYS A 128 -2.99 6.61 -2.17
CA CYS A 128 -3.89 5.46 -2.12
C CYS A 128 -4.98 5.62 -1.05
N GLN A 129 -4.61 6.02 0.16
CA GLN A 129 -5.55 6.15 1.28
C GLN A 129 -6.47 7.37 1.12
N GLU A 130 -6.03 8.40 0.41
CA GLU A 130 -6.82 9.59 0.10
C GLU A 130 -7.82 9.34 -1.04
N GLY A 131 -7.43 8.55 -2.04
CA GLY A 131 -8.16 8.36 -3.29
C GLY A 131 -9.01 7.10 -3.35
N PHE A 132 -8.78 6.12 -2.47
CA PHE A 132 -9.40 4.80 -2.57
C PHE A 132 -9.77 4.22 -1.21
N ARG A 133 -10.77 3.34 -1.23
CA ARG A 133 -11.12 2.40 -0.16
C ARG A 133 -10.71 0.99 -0.55
N HIS A 134 -10.35 0.18 0.41
CA HIS A 134 -10.01 -1.22 0.21
C HIS A 134 -10.75 -2.17 1.16
N GLU A 135 -10.88 -3.43 0.73
CA GLU A 135 -11.44 -4.59 1.45
C GLU A 135 -10.71 -5.89 1.09
#